data_AF-A0A6G3WQM9-F1
#
_entry.id   AF-A0A6G3WQM9-F1
#
_cell.length_a   1.000
_cell.length_b   1.000
_cell.length_c   1.000
_cell.angle_alpha   90.00
_cell.angle_beta   90.00
_cell.angle_gamma   90.00
#
_symmetry.space_group_name_H-M   'P 1'
#
loop_
_entity.id
_entity.type
_entity.pdbx_description
1 polymer ?
#
loop_
_entity_poly.entity_id
_entity_poly.type
_entity_poly.pdbx_seq_one_letter_code
_entity_poly.pdbx_strand_id
1 'polypeptide(L)'
;ASDSRTKLTFLWPLIASPHVTAETRSDEQQTPVFADDELAEELAPGGRLEQMVSLGSRLPVTWVVDPDLLASVAAMAGKYEVESGDTTVPGKNQAVARQWLTALEKVVEDGKVIALPFADPDLASIAHRGKNVSGTLSHL
;
A
#
# COMPACT_ATOMS: atom_id res chain seq x y z
N ALA A 1 6.91 -41.50 23.76
CA ALA A 1 7.19 -40.76 22.52
C ALA A 1 6.61 -39.36 22.66
N SER A 2 7.42 -38.31 22.47
CA SER A 2 6.93 -36.93 22.57
C SER A 2 6.10 -36.60 21.34
N ASP A 3 4.79 -36.46 21.53
CA ASP A 3 3.81 -36.08 20.50
C ASP A 3 3.89 -34.58 20.20
N SER A 4 5.00 -34.11 19.63
CA SER A 4 5.13 -32.71 19.24
C SER A 4 4.53 -32.51 17.85
N ARG A 5 3.29 -32.03 17.79
CA ARG A 5 2.65 -31.61 16.54
C ARG A 5 3.49 -30.53 15.83
N THR A 6 3.60 -30.63 14.51
CA THR A 6 4.20 -29.59 13.66
C THR A 6 3.47 -28.26 13.88
N LYS A 7 4.21 -27.23 14.26
CA LYS A 7 3.67 -25.87 14.39
C LYS A 7 3.67 -25.21 13.02
N LEU A 8 2.52 -24.76 12.56
CA LEU A 8 2.34 -24.01 11.31
C LEU A 8 2.03 -22.55 11.63
N THR A 9 2.52 -21.63 10.80
CA THR A 9 2.11 -20.22 10.80
C THR A 9 1.78 -19.80 9.38
N PHE A 10 0.83 -18.89 9.23
CA PHE A 10 0.50 -18.27 7.94
C PHE A 10 0.99 -16.83 7.94
N LEU A 11 1.73 -16.45 6.90
CA LEU A 11 2.05 -15.07 6.61
C LEU A 11 0.98 -14.52 5.68
N TRP A 12 0.40 -13.37 6.02
CA TRP A 12 -0.72 -12.78 5.33
C TRP A 12 -0.33 -11.41 4.77
N PRO A 13 0.11 -11.33 3.50
CA PRO A 13 0.69 -10.12 2.93
C PRO A 13 -0.37 -9.12 2.51
N LEU A 14 -0.37 -7.93 3.11
CA LEU A 14 -1.11 -6.76 2.62
C LEU A 14 -0.14 -5.89 1.84
N ILE A 15 -0.13 -6.10 0.52
CA ILE A 15 0.71 -5.41 -0.46
C ILE A 15 -0.15 -5.01 -1.66
N ALA A 16 0.25 -3.96 -2.37
CA ALA A 16 -0.35 -3.51 -3.62
C ALA A 16 0.75 -3.05 -4.59
N SER A 17 0.39 -2.86 -5.86
CA SER A 17 1.26 -2.14 -6.78
C SER A 17 1.38 -0.67 -6.36
N PRO A 18 2.47 0.04 -6.70
CA PRO A 18 2.53 1.48 -6.46
C PRO A 18 1.43 2.21 -7.25
N HIS A 19 0.64 3.04 -6.56
CA HIS A 19 -0.46 3.81 -7.18
C HIS A 19 -0.20 5.33 -7.20
N VAL A 20 0.73 5.82 -6.40
CA VAL A 20 1.10 7.24 -6.33
C VAL A 20 2.21 7.50 -7.33
N THR A 21 2.06 8.55 -8.14
CA THR A 21 3.08 8.94 -9.12
C THR A 21 4.20 9.74 -8.46
N ALA A 22 5.27 10.04 -9.20
CA ALA A 22 6.32 10.93 -8.71
C ALA A 22 5.86 12.41 -8.66
N GLU A 23 4.67 12.72 -9.18
CA GLU A 23 4.14 14.07 -9.26
C GLU A 23 3.38 14.46 -7.99
N THR A 24 3.60 15.70 -7.57
CA THR A 24 2.79 16.37 -6.55
C THR A 24 2.40 17.74 -7.06
N ARG A 25 1.27 18.26 -6.59
CA ARG A 25 0.89 19.64 -6.89
C ARG A 25 1.85 20.60 -6.20
N SER A 26 2.11 21.73 -6.85
CA SER A 26 2.94 22.79 -6.29
C SER A 26 2.24 23.61 -5.18
N ASP A 27 1.16 23.10 -4.60
CA ASP A 27 0.53 23.70 -3.43
C ASP A 27 1.34 23.40 -2.16
N GLU A 28 1.09 24.16 -1.08
CA GLU A 28 1.82 24.02 0.19
C GLU A 28 1.71 22.61 0.77
N GLN A 29 0.60 21.92 0.48
CA GLN A 29 0.34 20.57 0.95
C GLN A 29 0.99 19.49 0.08
N GLN A 30 1.63 19.86 -1.05
CA GLN A 30 2.21 18.93 -2.02
C GLN A 30 1.23 17.81 -2.37
N THR A 31 0.02 18.18 -2.81
CA THR A 31 -1.10 17.25 -3.01
C THR A 31 -0.64 16.09 -3.92
N PRO A 32 -0.73 14.82 -3.46
CA PRO A 32 -0.27 13.67 -4.22
C PRO A 32 -1.16 13.39 -5.43
N VAL A 33 -0.55 12.90 -6.50
CA VAL A 33 -1.23 12.46 -7.72
C VAL A 33 -1.17 10.94 -7.82
N PHE A 34 -2.33 10.32 -8.01
CA PHE A 34 -2.48 8.88 -8.24
C PHE A 34 -2.57 8.61 -9.74
N ALA A 35 -2.00 7.50 -10.19
CA ALA A 35 -2.05 7.10 -11.60
C ALA A 35 -3.47 6.74 -12.05
N ASP A 36 -4.26 6.17 -11.15
CA ASP A 36 -5.59 5.65 -11.41
C ASP A 36 -6.41 5.51 -10.10
N ASP A 37 -7.64 5.01 -10.23
CA ASP A 37 -8.52 4.69 -9.11
C ASP A 37 -8.43 3.20 -8.69
N GLU A 38 -7.48 2.40 -9.21
CA GLU A 38 -7.43 0.95 -8.94
C GLU A 38 -7.27 0.64 -7.44
N LEU A 39 -6.46 1.43 -6.72
CA LEU A 39 -6.35 1.27 -5.26
C LEU A 39 -7.71 1.47 -4.59
N ALA A 40 -8.52 2.42 -5.04
CA ALA A 40 -9.85 2.62 -4.47
C ALA A 40 -10.75 1.41 -4.71
N GLU A 41 -10.65 0.76 -5.88
CA GLU A 41 -11.37 -0.48 -6.19
C GLU A 41 -10.92 -1.65 -5.30
N GLU A 42 -9.62 -1.76 -5.01
CA GLU A 42 -9.11 -2.81 -4.11
C GLU A 42 -9.55 -2.64 -2.64
N LEU A 43 -9.74 -1.39 -2.20
CA LEU A 43 -10.17 -1.04 -0.85
C LEU A 43 -11.70 -1.06 -0.68
N ALA A 44 -12.45 -0.90 -1.75
CA ALA A 44 -13.91 -0.89 -1.74
C ALA A 44 -14.50 -2.25 -1.32
N PRO A 45 -15.78 -2.32 -0.92
CA PRO A 45 -16.43 -3.59 -0.58
C PRO A 45 -16.31 -4.61 -1.72
N GLY A 46 -15.78 -5.80 -1.42
CA GLY A 46 -15.52 -6.83 -2.42
C GLY A 46 -14.21 -6.64 -3.20
N GLY A 47 -13.47 -5.57 -2.94
CA GLY A 47 -12.11 -5.37 -3.40
C GLY A 47 -11.14 -6.36 -2.74
N ARG A 48 -9.99 -6.58 -3.39
CA ARG A 48 -8.99 -7.56 -2.92
C ARG A 48 -8.50 -7.25 -1.51
N LEU A 49 -8.06 -6.02 -1.25
CA LEU A 49 -7.50 -5.62 0.04
C LEU A 49 -8.56 -5.60 1.14
N GLU A 50 -9.79 -5.20 0.82
CA GLU A 50 -10.92 -5.31 1.74
C GLU A 50 -11.17 -6.77 2.16
N GLN A 51 -11.27 -7.67 1.17
CA GLN A 51 -11.46 -9.10 1.44
C GLN A 51 -10.32 -9.70 2.24
N MET A 52 -9.07 -9.30 1.98
CA MET A 52 -7.90 -9.79 2.72
C MET A 52 -7.93 -9.38 4.19
N VAL A 53 -8.33 -8.14 4.50
CA VAL A 53 -8.51 -7.68 5.89
C VAL A 53 -9.69 -8.42 6.54
N SER A 54 -10.83 -8.52 5.83
CA SER A 54 -12.01 -9.23 6.31
C SER A 54 -11.73 -10.70 6.63
N LEU A 55 -11.11 -11.44 5.71
CA LEU A 55 -10.77 -12.86 5.91
C LEU A 55 -9.70 -13.05 6.98
N GLY A 56 -8.64 -12.24 6.95
CA GLY A 56 -7.55 -12.30 7.92
C GLY A 56 -8.02 -12.04 9.35
N SER A 57 -9.02 -11.17 9.54
CA SER A 57 -9.62 -10.91 10.87
C SER A 57 -10.23 -12.13 11.56
N ARG A 58 -10.53 -13.20 10.80
CA ARG A 58 -11.15 -14.44 11.31
C ARG A 58 -10.17 -15.60 11.42
N LEU A 59 -8.89 -15.38 11.12
CA LEU A 59 -7.87 -16.42 11.02
C LEU A 59 -6.66 -16.07 11.89
N PRO A 60 -5.97 -17.06 12.48
CA PRO A 60 -4.75 -16.83 13.25
C PRO A 60 -3.55 -16.61 12.32
N VAL A 61 -3.46 -15.41 11.73
CA VAL A 61 -2.40 -15.03 10.78
C VAL A 61 -1.36 -14.09 11.40
N THR A 62 -0.18 -14.06 10.79
CA THR A 62 0.77 -12.96 10.96
C THR A 62 0.59 -12.00 9.80
N TRP A 63 0.21 -10.76 10.08
CA TRP A 63 0.08 -9.70 9.10
C TRP A 63 1.47 -9.27 8.61
N VAL A 64 1.65 -9.24 7.30
CA VAL A 64 2.86 -8.74 6.66
C VAL A 64 2.46 -7.53 5.82
N VAL A 65 2.81 -6.33 6.25
CA VAL A 65 2.27 -5.09 5.67
C VAL A 65 3.36 -4.33 4.95
N ASP A 66 3.10 -3.93 3.71
CA ASP A 66 3.96 -2.97 3.01
C ASP A 66 3.69 -1.55 3.53
N PRO A 67 4.71 -0.84 4.04
CA PRO A 67 4.58 0.57 4.41
C PRO A 67 4.12 1.49 3.26
N ASP A 68 4.44 1.19 2.01
CA ASP A 68 3.98 1.99 0.85
C ASP A 68 2.47 1.91 0.66
N LEU A 69 1.88 0.73 0.85
CA LEU A 69 0.43 0.57 0.86
C LEU A 69 -0.20 1.48 1.93
N LEU A 70 0.31 1.48 3.16
CA LEU A 70 -0.22 2.34 4.21
C LEU A 70 -0.08 3.83 3.89
N ALA A 71 1.08 4.23 3.33
CA ALA A 71 1.32 5.60 2.92
C ALA A 71 0.36 6.04 1.81
N SER A 72 0.16 5.20 0.79
CA SER A 72 -0.76 5.43 -0.32
C SER A 72 -2.21 5.53 0.15
N VAL A 73 -2.68 4.63 1.03
CA VAL A 73 -4.05 4.70 1.56
C VAL A 73 -4.22 5.93 2.47
N ALA A 74 -3.22 6.28 3.27
CA ALA A 74 -3.25 7.50 4.09
C ALA A 74 -3.30 8.77 3.24
N ALA A 75 -2.56 8.82 2.13
CA ALA A 75 -2.63 9.91 1.16
C ALA A 75 -4.04 10.00 0.53
N MET A 76 -4.60 8.87 0.11
CA MET A 76 -5.96 8.79 -0.46
C MET A 76 -7.04 9.20 0.54
N ALA A 77 -6.82 8.99 1.85
CA ALA A 77 -7.73 9.45 2.90
C ALA A 77 -7.77 10.99 3.03
N GLY A 78 -6.76 11.69 2.51
CA GLY A 78 -6.65 13.14 2.47
C GLY A 78 -7.15 13.77 1.16
N LYS A 79 -6.64 14.96 0.85
CA LYS A 79 -6.82 15.58 -0.47
C LYS A 79 -5.81 14.93 -1.42
N TYR A 80 -6.28 14.43 -2.56
CA TYR A 80 -5.45 13.83 -3.60
C TYR A 80 -6.09 14.09 -4.97
N GLU A 81 -5.31 13.89 -6.03
CA GLU A 81 -5.79 13.94 -7.41
C GLU A 81 -5.47 12.63 -8.13
N VAL A 82 -6.14 12.38 -9.24
CA VAL A 82 -5.97 11.20 -10.10
C VAL A 82 -5.69 11.66 -11.53
N GLU A 83 -4.73 11.02 -12.20
CA GLU A 83 -4.47 11.26 -13.62
C GLU A 83 -5.71 11.00 -14.49
N SER A 84 -5.89 11.84 -15.49
CA SER A 84 -7.01 11.79 -16.44
C SER A 84 -6.53 12.37 -17.77
N GLY A 85 -5.86 11.54 -18.57
CA GLY A 85 -5.16 11.98 -19.78
C GLY A 85 -4.00 12.90 -19.42
N ASP A 86 -3.88 14.04 -20.10
CA ASP A 86 -2.83 15.05 -19.83
C ASP A 86 -3.17 15.99 -18.66
N THR A 87 -4.20 15.67 -17.88
CA THR A 87 -4.67 16.46 -16.75
C THR A 87 -4.88 15.57 -15.53
N THR A 88 -5.28 16.15 -14.41
CA THR A 88 -5.73 15.38 -13.26
C THR A 88 -7.08 15.91 -12.77
N VAL A 89 -7.78 15.08 -12.01
CA VAL A 89 -9.06 15.42 -11.40
C VAL A 89 -9.02 15.16 -9.89
N PRO A 90 -9.79 15.89 -9.07
CA PRO A 90 -9.88 15.61 -7.64
C PRO A 90 -10.37 14.19 -7.37
N GLY A 91 -9.64 13.46 -6.52
CA GLY A 91 -10.01 12.15 -6.05
C GLY A 91 -11.26 12.17 -5.17
N LYS A 92 -12.01 11.05 -5.15
CA LYS A 92 -13.35 10.97 -4.53
C LYS A 92 -13.48 9.85 -3.48
N ASN A 93 -12.44 9.06 -3.26
CA ASN A 93 -12.51 7.81 -2.50
C ASN A 93 -11.97 7.92 -1.07
N GLN A 94 -11.94 9.13 -0.49
CA GLN A 94 -11.42 9.39 0.86
C GLN A 94 -12.13 8.55 1.93
N ALA A 95 -13.44 8.38 1.81
CA ALA A 95 -14.23 7.62 2.76
C ALA A 95 -13.86 6.13 2.75
N VAL A 96 -13.62 5.57 1.55
CA VAL A 96 -13.20 4.17 1.36
C VAL A 96 -11.84 3.94 2.00
N ALA A 97 -10.88 4.82 1.75
CA ALA A 97 -9.54 4.75 2.34
C ALA A 97 -9.57 4.82 3.87
N ARG A 98 -10.34 5.76 4.44
CA ARG A 98 -10.51 5.89 5.90
C ARG A 98 -11.13 4.64 6.51
N GLN A 99 -12.18 4.12 5.88
CA GLN A 99 -12.85 2.90 6.35
C GLN A 99 -11.89 1.72 6.37
N TRP A 100 -11.10 1.53 5.31
CA TRP A 100 -10.13 0.44 5.25
C TRP A 100 -9.03 0.58 6.28
N LEU A 101 -8.47 1.78 6.50
CA LEU A 101 -7.46 2.02 7.54
C LEU A 101 -8.00 1.71 8.94
N THR A 102 -9.21 2.14 9.27
CA THR A 102 -9.86 1.81 10.55
C THR A 102 -10.10 0.32 10.70
N ALA A 103 -10.50 -0.36 9.63
CA ALA A 103 -10.68 -1.81 9.66
C ALA A 103 -9.35 -2.54 9.87
N LEU A 104 -8.28 -2.10 9.19
CA LEU A 104 -6.95 -2.66 9.35
C LEU A 104 -6.42 -2.46 10.78
N GLU A 105 -6.46 -1.23 11.28
CA GLU A 105 -6.00 -0.88 12.64
C GLU A 105 -6.62 -1.81 13.68
N LYS A 106 -7.94 -1.99 13.62
CA LYS A 106 -8.68 -2.87 14.53
C LYS A 106 -8.22 -4.33 14.49
N VAL A 107 -7.87 -4.86 13.32
CA VAL A 107 -7.50 -6.29 13.19
C VAL A 107 -6.03 -6.56 13.52
N VAL A 108 -5.19 -5.52 13.50
CA VAL A 108 -3.77 -5.64 13.82
C VAL A 108 -3.44 -5.35 15.28
N GLU A 109 -4.30 -4.64 16.02
CA GLU A 109 -4.14 -4.33 17.46
C GLU A 109 -3.78 -5.57 18.31
N ASP A 110 -4.49 -6.67 18.09
CA ASP A 110 -4.27 -7.94 18.81
C ASP A 110 -3.41 -8.96 18.01
N GLY A 111 -2.94 -8.55 16.84
CA GLY A 111 -2.27 -9.41 15.86
C GLY A 111 -0.74 -9.34 15.89
N LYS A 112 -0.08 -10.31 15.24
CA LYS A 112 1.35 -10.19 14.92
C LYS A 112 1.50 -9.43 13.62
N VAL A 113 2.32 -8.37 13.63
CA VAL A 113 2.58 -7.53 12.47
C VAL A 113 4.07 -7.53 12.13
N ILE A 114 4.38 -7.66 10.86
CA ILE A 114 5.72 -7.51 10.30
C ILE A 114 5.62 -6.45 9.18
N ALA A 115 6.48 -5.44 9.23
CA ALA A 115 6.59 -4.48 8.14
C ALA A 115 7.59 -4.99 7.09
N LEU A 116 7.23 -4.87 5.80
CA LEU A 116 8.15 -5.06 4.69
C LEU A 116 9.03 -3.81 4.48
N PRO A 117 10.13 -3.90 3.72
CA PRO A 117 10.77 -2.72 3.15
C PRO A 117 9.77 -1.90 2.34
N PHE A 118 9.88 -0.57 2.41
CA PHE A 118 8.97 0.35 1.75
C PHE A 118 9.00 0.17 0.23
N ALA A 119 7.82 -0.03 -0.39
CA ALA A 119 7.59 -0.06 -1.85
C ALA A 119 8.36 -1.14 -2.63
N ASP A 120 8.84 -2.19 -1.96
CA ASP A 120 9.63 -3.32 -2.52
C ASP A 120 10.46 -2.95 -3.77
N PRO A 121 11.50 -2.11 -3.62
CA PRO A 121 12.15 -1.48 -4.76
C PRO A 121 12.82 -2.51 -5.68
N ASP A 122 12.52 -2.47 -6.98
CA ASP A 122 13.22 -3.28 -7.98
C ASP A 122 14.65 -2.73 -8.23
N LEU A 123 15.58 -3.18 -7.40
CA LEU A 123 16.99 -2.82 -7.49
C LEU A 123 17.64 -3.26 -8.81
N ALA A 124 17.16 -4.34 -9.45
CA ALA A 124 17.70 -4.81 -10.72
C ALA A 124 17.35 -3.85 -11.86
N SER A 125 16.12 -3.31 -11.84
CA SER A 125 15.71 -2.26 -12.79
C SER A 125 16.54 -0.99 -12.62
N ILE A 126 16.85 -0.57 -11.39
CA ILE A 126 17.76 0.57 -11.15
C ILE A 126 19.18 0.26 -11.65
N ALA A 127 19.73 -0.91 -11.33
CA ALA A 127 21.09 -1.27 -11.74
C ALA A 127 21.26 -1.34 -13.28
N HIS A 128 20.22 -1.79 -14.01
CA HIS A 128 20.28 -1.92 -15.47
C HIS A 128 19.82 -0.68 -16.23
N ARG A 129 18.89 0.12 -15.69
CA ARG A 129 18.25 1.24 -16.41
C ARG A 129 18.45 2.61 -15.74
N GLY A 130 18.90 2.65 -14.49
CA GLY A 130 19.05 3.88 -13.70
C GLY A 130 20.21 4.79 -14.10
N LYS A 131 21.12 4.35 -14.99
CA LYS A 131 22.28 5.14 -15.44
C LYS A 131 21.91 6.46 -16.13
N ASN A 132 20.71 6.54 -16.68
CA ASN A 132 20.21 7.72 -17.39
C ASN A 132 19.28 8.59 -16.51
N VAL A 133 19.05 8.20 -15.26
CA VAL A 133 18.25 8.96 -14.30
C VAL A 133 19.22 9.85 -13.51
N SER A 134 19.14 11.17 -13.70
CA SER A 134 20.03 12.12 -13.03
C SER A 134 19.88 12.00 -11.50
N GLY A 135 20.99 11.75 -10.79
CA GLY A 135 21.05 11.70 -9.32
C GLY A 135 21.13 10.31 -8.67
N THR A 136 20.96 9.21 -9.41
CA THR A 136 21.01 7.84 -8.85
C THR A 136 22.42 7.35 -8.51
N LEU A 137 23.45 7.87 -9.18
CA LEU A 137 24.85 7.42 -9.02
C LEU A 137 25.72 8.36 -8.16
N SER A 138 25.22 9.53 -7.74
CA SER A 138 26.00 10.46 -6.91
C SER A 138 25.98 10.14 -5.42
N HIS A 139 25.16 9.17 -4.98
CA HIS A 139 25.01 8.80 -3.57
C HIS A 139 25.29 7.31 -3.27
N LEU A 140 25.93 6.60 -4.20
CA LEU A 140 26.49 5.26 -3.96
C LEU A 140 27.99 5.33 -3.70
#